data_AF-A0A0N7LAF7-F1
#
_entry.id   AF-A0A0N7LAF7-F1
#
_cell.length_a   1.000
_cell.length_b   1.000
_cell.length_c   1.000
_cell.angle_alpha   90.00
_cell.angle_beta   90.00
_cell.angle_gamma   90.00
#
_symmetry.space_group_name_H-M   'P 1'
#
loop_
_entity.id
_entity.type
_entity.pdbx_description
1 polymer ?
#
loop_
_entity_poly.entity_id
_entity_poly.type
_entity_poly.pdbx_seq_one_letter_code
_entity_poly.pdbx_strand_id
1 'polypeptide(L)'
;MDAFSIRLDFLSLLRRLTASQQSIAKLIAFANVHADKARNDIWDCTVGEAEKTNLNARLNILFFIDALLSEENAGSTSQQPASPSLLPMDEGSMAAAGGGYHALATRDLKKLLHFTVPDTWQGIRLNAANALTVSRVWWTVSRFHLSQLLAVKRNKSADMTLDHRNDIWDCTVGEAEKGDSTLAWCTPKRRE
;
A
#
# COMPACT_ATOMS: atom_id res chain seq x y z
N MET A 1 17.49 5.51 -20.03
CA MET A 1 16.23 4.96 -20.59
C MET A 1 15.21 6.07 -20.63
N ASP A 2 14.44 6.14 -21.72
CA ASP A 2 13.25 6.98 -21.82
C ASP A 2 12.10 6.39 -20.98
N ALA A 3 11.07 7.21 -20.71
CA ALA A 3 9.96 6.82 -19.83
C ALA A 3 9.18 5.59 -20.33
N PHE A 4 9.04 5.42 -21.65
CA PHE A 4 8.33 4.28 -22.21
C PHE A 4 9.11 2.98 -22.03
N SER A 5 10.43 2.99 -22.28
CA SER A 5 11.29 1.82 -22.01
C SER A 5 11.27 1.44 -20.52
N ILE A 6 11.37 2.43 -19.62
CA ILE A 6 11.32 2.20 -18.16
C ILE A 6 10.01 1.49 -17.78
N ARG A 7 8.89 1.95 -18.33
CA ARG A 7 7.57 1.34 -18.08
C ARG A 7 7.52 -0.12 -18.53
N LEU A 8 8.01 -0.44 -19.73
CA LEU A 8 8.00 -1.82 -20.24
C LEU A 8 8.88 -2.75 -19.39
N ASP A 9 10.08 -2.30 -19.04
CA ASP A 9 11.02 -3.07 -18.24
C ASP A 9 10.52 -3.28 -16.81
N PHE A 10 9.97 -2.22 -16.20
CA PHE A 10 9.35 -2.31 -14.87
C PHE A 10 8.22 -3.33 -14.85
N LEU A 11 7.33 -3.27 -15.85
CA LEU A 11 6.17 -4.14 -15.91
C LEU A 11 6.56 -5.61 -16.13
N SER A 12 7.63 -5.86 -16.89
CA SER A 12 8.25 -7.20 -17.03
C SER A 12 8.80 -7.76 -15.72
N LEU A 13 9.36 -6.90 -14.86
CA LEU A 13 9.80 -7.29 -13.52
C LEU A 13 8.60 -7.51 -12.58
N LEU A 14 7.65 -6.59 -12.58
CA LEU A 14 6.45 -6.62 -11.74
C LEU A 14 5.60 -7.88 -11.99
N ARG A 15 5.44 -8.31 -13.24
CA ARG A 15 4.71 -9.54 -13.60
C ARG A 15 5.33 -10.83 -13.06
N ARG A 16 6.62 -10.80 -12.73
CA ARG A 16 7.37 -11.94 -12.16
C ARG A 16 7.61 -11.76 -10.67
N LEU A 17 6.97 -10.78 -10.04
CA LEU A 17 7.12 -10.49 -8.63
C LEU A 17 6.61 -11.66 -7.78
N THR A 18 7.44 -12.07 -6.83
CA THR A 18 7.12 -13.09 -5.83
C THR A 18 7.20 -12.48 -4.43
N ALA A 19 6.79 -13.23 -3.41
CA ALA A 19 7.00 -12.81 -2.02
C ALA A 19 8.49 -12.88 -1.56
N SER A 20 9.41 -13.31 -2.43
CA SER A 20 10.83 -13.38 -2.06
C SER A 20 11.45 -11.99 -1.95
N GLN A 21 12.24 -11.79 -0.90
CA GLN A 21 12.96 -10.54 -0.64
C GLN A 21 13.88 -10.14 -1.81
N GLN A 22 14.47 -11.11 -2.50
CA GLN A 22 15.30 -10.85 -3.67
C GLN A 22 14.50 -10.22 -4.83
N SER A 23 13.31 -10.75 -5.12
CA SER A 23 12.48 -10.20 -6.20
C SER A 23 11.93 -8.81 -5.85
N ILE A 24 11.58 -8.59 -4.57
CA ILE A 24 11.12 -7.30 -4.05
C ILE A 24 12.25 -6.26 -4.09
N ALA A 25 13.42 -6.58 -3.55
CA ALA A 25 14.57 -5.68 -3.53
C ALA A 25 15.01 -5.26 -4.93
N LYS A 26 14.99 -6.19 -5.90
CA LYS A 26 15.29 -5.88 -7.31
C LYS A 26 14.32 -4.85 -7.88
N LEU A 27 13.03 -4.98 -7.56
CA LEU A 27 12.00 -4.09 -8.05
C LEU A 27 12.08 -2.70 -7.39
N ILE A 28 12.41 -2.64 -6.09
CA ILE A 28 12.66 -1.38 -5.37
C ILE A 28 13.86 -0.64 -5.93
N ALA A 29 14.99 -1.34 -6.15
CA ALA A 29 16.18 -0.73 -6.72
C ALA A 29 15.89 -0.12 -8.10
N PHE A 30 15.14 -0.83 -8.94
CA PHE A 30 14.69 -0.30 -10.24
C PHE A 30 13.79 0.94 -10.06
N ALA A 31 12.81 0.88 -9.16
CA ALA A 31 11.89 1.98 -8.91
C ALA A 31 12.59 3.24 -8.40
N ASN A 32 13.58 3.10 -7.52
CA ASN A 32 14.33 4.22 -6.95
C ASN A 32 15.28 4.86 -7.96
N VAL A 33 15.98 4.06 -8.77
CA VAL A 33 16.90 4.55 -9.82
C VAL A 33 16.17 5.39 -10.88
N HIS A 34 14.89 5.12 -11.12
CA HIS A 34 14.08 5.79 -12.14
C HIS A 34 12.99 6.71 -11.56
N ALA A 35 13.01 6.97 -10.24
CA ALA A 35 12.02 7.79 -9.55
C ALA A 35 12.11 9.29 -9.90
N ASP A 36 13.19 9.75 -10.51
CA ASP A 36 13.34 11.11 -11.01
C ASP A 36 12.57 11.34 -12.32
N LYS A 37 12.57 10.33 -13.20
CA LYS A 37 12.05 10.42 -14.57
C LYS A 37 10.66 9.84 -14.74
N ALA A 38 10.33 8.77 -14.01
CA ALA A 38 9.20 7.91 -14.32
C ALA A 38 8.42 7.46 -13.07
N ARG A 39 8.51 8.17 -11.94
CA ARG A 39 7.84 7.81 -10.68
C ARG A 39 6.34 7.57 -10.84
N ASN A 40 5.65 8.48 -11.53
CA ASN A 40 4.21 8.36 -11.78
C ASN A 40 3.92 7.15 -12.67
N ASP A 41 4.68 6.95 -13.75
CA ASP A 41 4.51 5.78 -14.62
C ASP A 41 4.76 4.45 -13.88
N ILE A 42 5.78 4.40 -13.02
CA ILE A 42 6.11 3.23 -12.18
C ILE A 42 4.95 2.94 -11.22
N TRP A 43 4.41 3.98 -10.57
CA TRP A 43 3.28 3.84 -9.67
C TRP A 43 2.01 3.38 -10.40
N ASP A 44 1.70 4.00 -11.55
CA ASP A 44 0.53 3.66 -12.35
C ASP A 44 0.62 2.23 -12.89
N CYS A 45 1.83 1.75 -13.24
CA CYS A 45 2.06 0.34 -13.56
C CYS A 45 1.80 -0.57 -12.36
N THR A 46 2.25 -0.15 -11.17
CA THR A 46 2.06 -0.92 -9.92
C THR A 46 0.57 -1.09 -9.60
N VAL A 47 -0.18 0.01 -9.58
CA VAL A 47 -1.63 0.00 -9.31
C VAL A 47 -2.38 -0.75 -10.42
N GLY A 48 -2.04 -0.48 -11.68
CA GLY A 48 -2.70 -1.10 -12.84
C GLY A 48 -2.47 -2.60 -12.95
N GLU A 49 -1.32 -3.12 -12.51
CA GLU A 49 -1.08 -4.57 -12.47
C GLU A 49 -1.80 -5.22 -11.29
N ALA A 50 -1.88 -4.55 -10.13
CA ALA A 50 -2.63 -5.03 -8.96
C ALA A 50 -4.13 -5.23 -9.28
N GLU A 51 -4.71 -4.40 -10.14
CA GLU A 51 -6.10 -4.56 -10.59
C GLU A 51 -6.30 -5.87 -11.41
N LYS A 52 -5.35 -6.19 -12.29
CA LYS A 52 -5.51 -7.23 -13.33
C LYS A 52 -5.05 -8.62 -12.90
N THR A 53 -4.16 -8.69 -11.91
CA THR A 53 -3.53 -9.94 -11.52
C THR A 53 -4.35 -10.73 -10.48
N ASN A 54 -3.94 -11.98 -10.21
CA ASN A 54 -4.61 -12.86 -9.25
C ASN A 54 -4.31 -12.48 -7.78
N LEU A 55 -5.09 -13.01 -6.84
CA LEU A 55 -4.99 -12.67 -5.40
C LEU A 55 -3.57 -12.81 -4.82
N ASN A 56 -2.82 -13.83 -5.20
CA ASN A 56 -1.46 -14.06 -4.70
C ASN A 56 -0.50 -12.99 -5.22
N ALA A 57 -0.56 -12.68 -6.51
CA ALA A 57 0.25 -11.63 -7.09
C ALA A 57 -0.12 -10.24 -6.53
N ARG A 58 -1.40 -9.98 -6.25
CA ARG A 58 -1.83 -8.75 -5.56
C ARG A 58 -1.20 -8.61 -4.18
N LEU A 59 -1.12 -9.71 -3.43
CA LEU A 59 -0.45 -9.71 -2.13
C LEU A 59 1.07 -9.48 -2.26
N ASN A 60 1.72 -10.07 -3.26
CA ASN A 60 3.13 -9.79 -3.53
C ASN A 60 3.37 -8.30 -3.86
N ILE A 61 2.47 -7.69 -4.63
CA ILE A 61 2.50 -6.24 -4.92
C ILE A 61 2.33 -5.43 -3.63
N LEU A 62 1.44 -5.84 -2.72
CA LEU A 62 1.32 -5.19 -1.41
C LEU A 62 2.63 -5.24 -0.60
N PHE A 63 3.33 -6.38 -0.61
CA PHE A 63 4.64 -6.50 0.05
C PHE A 63 5.71 -5.62 -0.61
N PHE A 64 5.70 -5.52 -1.94
CA PHE A 64 6.56 -4.58 -2.64
C PHE A 64 6.28 -3.14 -2.23
N ILE A 65 5.01 -2.72 -2.15
CA ILE A 65 4.63 -1.37 -1.75
C ILE A 65 5.07 -1.10 -0.30
N ASP A 66 4.86 -2.03 0.62
CA ASP A 66 5.32 -1.89 2.01
C ASP A 66 6.83 -1.65 2.11
N ALA A 67 7.61 -2.45 1.38
CA ALA A 67 9.06 -2.34 1.35
C ALA A 67 9.53 -1.05 0.64
N LEU A 68 8.90 -0.66 -0.48
CA LEU A 68 9.20 0.59 -1.19
C LEU A 68 9.02 1.82 -0.27
N LEU A 69 7.91 1.89 0.45
CA LEU A 69 7.62 2.98 1.39
C LEU A 69 8.50 2.96 2.63
N SER A 70 9.07 1.80 2.97
CA SER A 70 10.00 1.67 4.09
C SER A 70 11.40 2.20 3.74
N GLU A 71 11.88 1.91 2.53
CA GLU A 71 13.16 2.42 2.02
C GLU A 71 13.12 3.92 1.71
N GLU A 72 12.01 4.44 1.20
CA GLU A 72 11.84 5.88 0.95
C GLU A 72 12.05 6.71 2.21
N ASN A 73 11.50 6.26 3.34
CA ASN A 73 11.63 6.95 4.62
C ASN A 73 13.06 6.85 5.20
N ALA A 74 13.78 5.77 4.91
CA ALA A 74 15.18 5.62 5.31
C ALA A 74 16.10 6.56 4.52
N GLY A 75 15.83 6.76 3.22
CA GLY A 75 16.61 7.64 2.34
C GLY A 75 16.41 9.14 2.59
N SER A 76 15.28 9.56 3.19
CA SER A 76 14.99 10.97 3.51
C SER A 76 15.84 11.56 4.65
N THR A 77 16.68 10.77 5.34
CA THR A 77 17.61 11.29 6.37
C THR A 77 18.84 11.99 5.76
N SER A 78 19.03 11.98 4.44
CA SER A 78 20.22 12.57 3.79
C SER A 78 19.95 13.73 2.81
N GLN A 79 18.73 14.27 2.74
CA GLN A 79 18.52 15.54 2.02
C GLN A 79 18.79 16.73 2.95
N GLN A 80 20.00 17.29 2.82
CA GLN A 80 20.32 18.66 3.27
C GLN A 80 19.20 19.62 2.85
N PRO A 81 18.82 20.59 3.69
CA PRO A 81 17.92 21.66 3.28
C PRO A 81 18.63 22.49 2.20
N ALA A 82 18.19 22.34 0.95
CA ALA A 82 18.53 23.29 -0.10
C ALA A 82 18.03 24.67 0.36
N SER A 83 18.96 25.62 0.43
CA SER A 83 18.70 27.00 0.82
C SER A 83 17.58 27.60 -0.03
N PRO A 84 16.68 28.42 0.53
CA PRO A 84 15.61 29.06 -0.23
C PRO A 84 16.20 30.17 -1.09
N SER A 85 16.53 29.86 -2.35
CA SER A 85 16.76 30.89 -3.36
C SER A 85 15.40 31.43 -3.80
N LEU A 86 15.10 32.64 -3.33
CA LEU A 86 13.97 33.47 -3.74
C LEU A 86 14.06 33.75 -5.24
N LEU A 87 13.29 33.03 -6.06
CA LEU A 87 12.91 33.47 -7.40
C LEU A 87 11.39 33.45 -7.54
N PRO A 88 10.78 34.43 -8.23
CA PRO A 88 9.32 34.56 -8.29
C PRO A 88 8.68 33.43 -9.08
N MET A 89 7.52 32.99 -8.59
CA MET A 89 6.70 31.93 -9.17
C MET A 89 6.21 32.25 -10.59
N ASP A 90 6.41 31.28 -11.49
CA ASP A 90 5.60 31.11 -12.69
C ASP A 90 4.47 30.09 -12.36
N GLU A 91 3.23 30.54 -12.47
CA GLU A 91 2.00 29.90 -11.98
C GLU A 91 1.47 28.81 -12.95
N GLY A 92 2.35 28.19 -13.75
CA GLY A 92 1.98 27.29 -14.84
C GLY A 92 2.35 25.81 -14.67
N SER A 93 3.12 25.43 -13.64
CA SER A 93 3.72 24.08 -13.55
C SER A 93 3.69 23.46 -12.14
N MET A 94 2.51 23.43 -11.51
CA MET A 94 2.33 22.82 -10.18
C MET A 94 2.09 21.29 -10.18
N ALA A 95 2.23 20.60 -11.31
CA ALA A 95 2.08 19.14 -11.35
C ALA A 95 3.39 18.36 -11.07
N ALA A 96 4.54 19.04 -11.03
CA ALA A 96 5.87 18.41 -10.90
C ALA A 96 6.54 18.61 -9.54
N ALA A 97 5.83 19.13 -8.54
CA ALA A 97 6.32 19.24 -7.16
C ALA A 97 6.30 17.88 -6.45
N GLY A 98 7.20 16.99 -6.86
CA GLY A 98 8.05 16.18 -5.99
C GLY A 98 7.45 15.27 -4.91
N GLY A 99 6.17 14.91 -4.95
CA GLY A 99 5.61 13.95 -4.00
C GLY A 99 6.28 12.57 -4.10
N GLY A 100 6.79 12.05 -2.98
CA GLY A 100 7.34 10.69 -2.88
C GLY A 100 6.33 9.59 -3.24
N TYR A 101 6.77 8.33 -3.32
CA TYR A 101 5.87 7.20 -3.49
C TYR A 101 4.80 7.15 -2.37
N HIS A 102 5.11 7.67 -1.18
CA HIS A 102 4.17 7.88 -0.09
C HIS A 102 2.92 8.70 -0.47
N ALA A 103 3.08 9.80 -1.20
CA ALA A 103 1.95 10.65 -1.60
C ALA A 103 1.02 9.91 -2.58
N LEU A 104 1.61 9.16 -3.51
CA LEU A 104 0.89 8.32 -4.48
C LEU A 104 0.19 7.15 -3.78
N ALA A 105 0.86 6.51 -2.81
CA ALA A 105 0.28 5.47 -1.97
C ALA A 105 -0.92 5.98 -1.17
N THR A 106 -0.81 7.16 -0.58
CA THR A 106 -1.91 7.79 0.16
C THR A 106 -3.15 8.01 -0.72
N ARG A 107 -2.95 8.43 -1.98
CA ARG A 107 -4.03 8.64 -2.96
C ARG A 107 -4.76 7.33 -3.31
N ASP A 108 -4.02 6.25 -3.54
CA ASP A 108 -4.57 5.00 -4.08
C ASP A 108 -4.75 3.88 -3.03
N LEU A 109 -4.44 4.13 -1.76
CA LEU A 109 -4.46 3.14 -0.67
C LEU A 109 -5.77 2.35 -0.62
N LYS A 110 -6.91 3.05 -0.67
CA LYS A 110 -8.24 2.41 -0.62
C LYS A 110 -8.45 1.42 -1.77
N LYS A 111 -7.99 1.78 -2.98
CA LYS A 111 -8.10 0.91 -4.16
C LYS A 111 -7.17 -0.30 -4.03
N LEU A 112 -5.92 -0.08 -3.61
CA LEU A 112 -4.92 -1.13 -3.40
C LEU A 112 -5.38 -2.16 -2.38
N LEU A 113 -5.95 -1.70 -1.25
CA LEU A 113 -6.51 -2.57 -0.23
C LEU A 113 -7.72 -3.36 -0.77
N HIS A 114 -8.60 -2.73 -1.54
CA HIS A 114 -9.74 -3.42 -2.17
C HIS A 114 -9.29 -4.47 -3.19
N PHE A 115 -8.25 -4.19 -3.98
CA PHE A 115 -7.69 -5.18 -4.90
C PHE A 115 -7.07 -6.35 -4.13
N THR A 116 -6.32 -6.06 -3.06
CA THR A 116 -5.60 -7.09 -2.30
C THR A 116 -6.53 -7.94 -1.46
N VAL A 117 -7.53 -7.34 -0.82
CA VAL A 117 -8.53 -8.01 0.00
C VAL A 117 -9.92 -7.65 -0.55
N PRO A 118 -10.32 -8.25 -1.68
CA PRO A 118 -11.66 -8.02 -2.20
C PRO A 118 -12.68 -8.62 -1.25
N ASP A 119 -13.91 -8.10 -1.28
CA ASP A 119 -15.07 -8.53 -0.47
C ASP A 119 -15.63 -9.90 -0.95
N THR A 120 -14.72 -10.82 -1.24
CA THR A 120 -15.00 -12.22 -1.60
C THR A 120 -14.43 -13.11 -0.51
N TRP A 121 -15.06 -14.26 -0.28
CA TRP A 121 -14.60 -15.21 0.72
C TRP A 121 -13.13 -15.62 0.53
N GLN A 122 -12.70 -15.84 -0.73
CA GLN A 122 -11.31 -16.19 -1.06
C GLN A 122 -10.35 -15.06 -0.74
N GLY A 123 -10.69 -13.81 -1.10
CA GLY A 123 -9.85 -12.64 -0.82
C GLY A 123 -9.60 -12.46 0.68
N ILE A 124 -10.67 -12.56 1.47
CA ILE A 124 -10.58 -12.43 2.92
C ILE A 124 -9.75 -13.57 3.52
N ARG A 125 -10.05 -14.82 3.17
CA ARG A 125 -9.37 -15.98 3.75
C ARG A 125 -7.87 -16.02 3.43
N LEU A 126 -7.49 -15.64 2.21
CA LEU A 126 -6.09 -15.75 1.76
C LEU A 126 -5.26 -14.53 2.14
N ASN A 127 -5.82 -13.32 1.98
CA ASN A 127 -5.01 -12.10 2.04
C ASN A 127 -5.25 -11.25 3.29
N ALA A 128 -6.40 -11.36 3.98
CA ALA A 128 -6.74 -10.41 5.05
C ALA A 128 -5.72 -10.41 6.19
N ALA A 129 -5.23 -11.57 6.64
CA ALA A 129 -4.26 -11.64 7.73
C ALA A 129 -2.94 -10.92 7.40
N ASN A 130 -2.44 -11.12 6.18
CA ASN A 130 -1.22 -10.47 5.69
C ASN A 130 -1.44 -8.96 5.51
N ALA A 131 -2.55 -8.56 4.87
CA ALA A 131 -2.88 -7.16 4.65
C ALA A 131 -3.09 -6.39 5.96
N LEU A 132 -3.71 -7.01 6.97
CA LEU A 132 -3.85 -6.44 8.31
C LEU A 132 -2.49 -6.30 9.01
N THR A 133 -1.57 -7.25 8.81
CA THR A 133 -0.22 -7.17 9.39
C THR A 133 0.55 -5.99 8.81
N VAL A 134 0.55 -5.84 7.49
CA VAL A 134 1.15 -4.69 6.79
C VAL A 134 0.49 -3.38 7.23
N SER A 135 -0.84 -3.33 7.25
CA SER A 135 -1.60 -2.15 7.69
C SER A 135 -1.29 -1.77 9.14
N ARG A 136 -1.09 -2.74 10.02
CA ARG A 136 -0.71 -2.51 11.42
C ARG A 136 0.68 -1.88 11.52
N VAL A 137 1.65 -2.37 10.73
CA VAL A 137 2.98 -1.77 10.67
C VAL A 137 2.88 -0.32 10.18
N TRP A 138 2.15 -0.08 9.11
CA TRP A 138 1.94 1.27 8.58
C TRP A 138 1.31 2.23 9.59
N TRP A 139 0.33 1.77 10.36
CA TRP A 139 -0.25 2.58 11.42
C TRP A 139 0.73 2.84 12.56
N THR A 140 1.47 1.81 12.98
CA THR A 140 2.39 1.89 14.14
C THR A 140 3.56 2.82 13.86
N VAL A 141 4.03 2.88 12.60
CA VAL A 141 5.07 3.82 12.16
C VAL A 141 4.51 5.15 11.64
N SER A 142 3.23 5.45 11.91
CA SER A 142 2.53 6.67 11.49
C SER A 142 2.60 6.96 9.99
N ARG A 143 2.72 5.92 9.16
CA ARG A 143 2.80 6.03 7.70
C ARG A 143 1.45 6.36 7.08
N PHE A 144 0.38 5.80 7.63
CA PHE A 144 -0.99 6.13 7.22
C PHE A 144 -1.88 6.38 8.43
N HIS A 145 -2.87 7.25 8.26
CA HIS A 145 -3.87 7.49 9.30
C HIS A 145 -4.83 6.31 9.39
N LEU A 146 -5.35 6.05 10.59
CA LEU A 146 -6.31 4.98 10.82
C LEU A 146 -7.52 5.08 9.88
N SER A 147 -8.05 6.29 9.67
CA SER A 147 -9.18 6.54 8.76
C SER A 147 -8.95 6.06 7.32
N GLN A 148 -7.69 6.01 6.89
CA GLN A 148 -7.31 5.54 5.56
C GLN A 148 -7.18 4.00 5.49
N LEU A 149 -6.94 3.34 6.64
CA LEU A 149 -6.73 1.90 6.77
C LEU A 149 -8.00 1.11 7.11
N LEU A 150 -9.07 1.78 7.54
CA LEU A 150 -10.37 1.16 7.90
C LEU A 150 -11.09 0.43 6.75
N ALA A 151 -10.54 0.44 5.54
CA ALA A 151 -11.09 -0.29 4.39
C ALA A 151 -10.92 -1.82 4.49
N VAL A 152 -10.02 -2.33 5.36
CA VAL A 152 -9.79 -3.77 5.47
C VAL A 152 -10.86 -4.40 6.37
N LYS A 153 -11.93 -4.91 5.74
CA LYS A 153 -13.03 -5.61 6.41
C LYS A 153 -12.56 -6.98 6.94
N ARG A 154 -13.01 -7.35 8.15
CA ARG A 154 -12.85 -8.71 8.70
C ARG A 154 -14.21 -9.41 8.71
N ASN A 155 -14.28 -10.59 8.09
CA ASN A 155 -15.51 -11.38 8.04
C ASN A 155 -15.58 -12.31 9.26
N LYS A 156 -16.71 -12.30 10.00
CA LYS A 156 -16.92 -13.14 11.18
C LYS A 156 -16.96 -14.64 10.89
N SER A 157 -17.26 -15.07 9.66
CA SER A 157 -17.35 -16.51 9.35
C SER A 157 -15.99 -17.25 9.32
N ALA A 158 -14.86 -16.55 9.38
CA ALA A 158 -13.53 -17.16 9.46
C ALA A 158 -13.05 -17.40 10.91
N ASP A 159 -13.90 -17.08 11.90
CA ASP A 159 -13.51 -16.93 13.31
C ASP A 159 -13.39 -18.24 14.10
N MET A 160 -13.58 -19.40 13.47
CA MET A 160 -13.49 -20.68 14.18
C MET A 160 -12.05 -21.22 14.35
N THR A 161 -11.02 -20.54 13.82
CA THR A 161 -9.64 -21.08 13.81
C THR A 161 -8.52 -20.14 14.26
N LEU A 162 -8.79 -18.91 14.74
CA LEU A 162 -7.72 -17.93 15.03
C LEU A 162 -7.87 -17.20 16.37
N ASP A 163 -8.43 -17.86 17.39
CA ASP A 163 -8.96 -17.19 18.58
C ASP A 163 -8.00 -17.00 19.77
N HIS A 164 -6.67 -17.03 19.62
CA HIS A 164 -5.78 -16.93 20.81
C HIS A 164 -4.61 -15.93 20.71
N ARG A 165 -4.60 -14.98 19.75
CA ARG A 165 -3.39 -14.14 19.53
C ARG A 165 -3.58 -12.63 19.31
N ASN A 166 -4.74 -12.01 19.53
CA ASN A 166 -4.88 -10.58 19.20
C ASN A 166 -5.68 -9.75 20.22
N ASP A 167 -5.02 -9.38 21.31
CA ASP A 167 -5.53 -8.47 22.35
C ASP A 167 -5.58 -6.97 21.95
N ILE A 168 -5.28 -6.62 20.69
CA ILE A 168 -4.98 -5.23 20.26
C ILE A 168 -6.12 -4.58 19.45
N TRP A 169 -7.09 -5.34 18.97
CA TRP A 169 -8.20 -4.81 18.17
C TRP A 169 -9.53 -5.09 18.86
N ASP A 170 -10.29 -4.04 19.18
CA ASP A 170 -11.68 -4.18 19.57
C ASP A 170 -12.51 -4.30 18.30
N CYS A 171 -13.05 -5.48 18.06
CA CYS A 171 -14.01 -5.69 16.99
C CYS A 171 -15.41 -5.44 17.58
N THR A 172 -15.93 -4.23 17.39
CA THR A 172 -17.31 -3.92 17.75
C THR A 172 -18.24 -4.44 16.67
N VAL A 173 -19.28 -5.16 17.11
CA VAL A 173 -20.35 -5.61 16.23
C VAL A 173 -21.23 -4.39 15.97
N GLY A 174 -21.10 -3.78 14.80
CA GLY A 174 -22.15 -2.87 14.34
C GLY A 174 -23.40 -3.71 14.13
N GLU A 175 -24.48 -3.40 14.86
CA GLU A 175 -25.79 -4.01 14.60
C GLU A 175 -26.16 -3.74 13.14
N ALA A 176 -26.22 -4.81 12.34
CA ALA A 176 -26.65 -4.72 10.96
C ALA A 176 -28.15 -4.39 10.97
N GLU A 177 -28.51 -3.21 10.46
CA GLU A 177 -29.87 -3.02 9.96
C GLU A 177 -30.12 -4.08 8.87
N LYS A 178 -31.17 -4.86 9.09
CA LYS A 178 -31.63 -6.04 8.34
C LYS A 178 -31.18 -6.05 6.87
N GLY A 179 -30.28 -6.98 6.55
CA GLY A 179 -30.14 -7.50 5.18
C GLY A 179 -28.72 -7.79 4.70
N ASP A 180 -27.70 -7.24 5.36
CA ASP A 180 -26.31 -7.43 4.92
C ASP A 180 -25.52 -8.31 5.90
N SER A 181 -24.65 -9.14 5.35
CA SER A 181 -23.88 -10.14 6.09
C SER A 181 -23.04 -9.45 7.17
N THR A 182 -22.92 -10.07 8.35
CA THR A 182 -22.29 -9.50 9.55
C THR A 182 -20.81 -9.16 9.38
N LEU A 183 -20.54 -7.97 8.86
CA LEU A 183 -19.21 -7.37 8.77
C LEU A 183 -18.82 -6.79 10.12
N ALA A 184 -17.74 -7.29 10.72
CA ALA A 184 -17.19 -6.71 11.93
C ALA A 184 -16.19 -5.60 11.55
N TRP A 185 -16.38 -4.43 12.15
CA TRP A 185 -15.40 -3.36 12.09
C TRP A 185 -14.40 -3.60 13.22
N CYS A 186 -13.12 -3.76 12.90
CA CYS A 186 -12.08 -3.87 13.92
C CYS A 186 -11.40 -2.52 14.05
N THR A 187 -11.56 -1.91 15.23
CA THR A 187 -10.87 -0.68 15.63
C THR A 187 -9.68 -1.03 16.52
N PRO A 188 -8.54 -0.32 16.43
CA PRO A 188 -7.44 -0.53 17.36
C PRO A 188 -7.89 -0.13 18.77
N LYS A 189 -7.54 -0.93 19.80
CA LYS A 189 -7.70 -0.51 21.19
C LYS A 189 -6.94 0.78 21.41
N ARG A 190 -7.65 1.84 21.81
CA ARG A 190 -7.05 3.11 22.22
C ARG A 190 -6.24 2.81 23.48
N ARG A 191 -4.91 3.04 23.46
CA ARG A 191 -4.12 3.02 24.71
C ARG A 191 -4.54 4.25 25.50
N GLU A 192 -5.10 4.03 26.69
CA GLU A 192 -5.26 5.03 27.73
C GLU A 192 -3.89 5.41 28.33
#